data_AF-A0A0J7IK95-F1
#
_entry.id   AF-A0A0J7IK95-F1
#
_cell.length_a   1.000
_cell.length_b   1.000
_cell.length_c   1.000
_cell.angle_alpha   90.00
_cell.angle_beta   90.00
_cell.angle_gamma   90.00
#
_symmetry.space_group_name_H-M   'P 1'
#
loop_
_entity.id
_entity.type
_entity.pdbx_description
1 polymer ?
#
loop_
_entity_poly.entity_id
_entity_poly.type
_entity_poly.pdbx_seq_one_letter_code
_entity_poly.pdbx_strand_id
1 'polypeptide(L)'
;MAVKFRKIGKENFFFIIGYTVLSLIDIFCYFYFSSTHRSTDIFYVIGFLMIAFFLYLLYYYQLLHWPVLKKIQSVLLVLFVINIGVMFYIEDDLLHHFSFNMLYVDILLLIFSIILFLYQTFNSDKVLEITNYLPFWISVALLILFIGSIPILYFRTKVSQPIYFFILFMLNLISNTILMLGLIWNKQDNQK
;
A
#
# COMPACT_ATOMS: atom_id res chain seq x y z
N MET A 1 -23.61 19.29 -8.82
CA MET A 1 -22.24 19.74 -8.49
C MET A 1 -21.27 18.86 -9.25
N ALA A 2 -20.77 19.31 -10.41
CA ALA A 2 -19.87 18.51 -11.24
C ALA A 2 -18.48 18.51 -10.60
N VAL A 3 -18.05 17.36 -10.08
CA VAL A 3 -16.70 17.15 -9.57
C VAL A 3 -15.72 17.26 -10.75
N LYS A 4 -15.07 18.42 -10.90
CA LYS A 4 -13.93 18.57 -11.82
C LYS A 4 -12.78 17.74 -11.26
N PHE A 5 -12.52 16.58 -11.86
CA PHE A 5 -11.34 15.79 -11.55
C PHE A 5 -10.08 16.62 -11.84
N ARG A 6 -9.37 16.98 -10.77
CA ARG A 6 -8.10 17.74 -10.80
C ARG A 6 -7.00 16.87 -11.41
N LYS A 7 -6.02 17.48 -12.09
CA LYS A 7 -4.87 16.77 -12.66
C LYS A 7 -4.03 16.17 -11.53
N ILE A 8 -4.21 14.87 -11.25
CA ILE A 8 -3.32 14.15 -10.35
C ILE A 8 -1.93 14.15 -11.00
N GLY A 9 -0.92 14.58 -10.25
CA GLY A 9 0.46 14.61 -10.75
C GLY A 9 0.94 13.22 -11.16
N LYS A 10 1.72 13.16 -12.24
CA LYS A 10 2.22 11.91 -12.85
C LYS A 10 3.00 11.05 -11.86
N GLU A 11 3.56 11.66 -10.83
CA GLU A 11 4.29 10.99 -9.74
C GLU A 11 3.42 10.02 -8.93
N ASN A 12 2.09 10.16 -8.94
CA ASN A 12 1.17 9.27 -8.21
C ASN A 12 0.68 8.07 -9.02
N PHE A 13 1.18 7.90 -10.25
CA PHE A 13 0.69 6.89 -11.18
C PHE A 13 0.82 5.46 -10.63
N PHE A 14 1.97 5.09 -10.09
CA PHE A 14 2.18 3.75 -9.54
C PHE A 14 1.29 3.46 -8.32
N PHE A 15 1.05 4.45 -7.46
CA PHE A 15 0.11 4.30 -6.36
C PHE A 15 -1.31 4.04 -6.87
N ILE A 16 -1.77 4.83 -7.85
CA ILE A 16 -3.12 4.67 -8.42
C ILE A 16 -3.28 3.29 -9.05
N ILE A 17 -2.28 2.81 -9.80
CA ILE A 17 -2.32 1.45 -10.37
C ILE A 17 -2.37 0.42 -9.25
N GLY A 18 -1.50 0.50 -8.24
CA GLY A 18 -1.47 -0.45 -7.14
C GLY A 18 -2.79 -0.52 -6.39
N TYR A 19 -3.37 0.65 -6.08
CA TYR A 19 -4.67 0.76 -5.42
C TYR A 19 -5.81 0.20 -6.30
N THR A 20 -5.77 0.46 -7.60
CA THR A 20 -6.77 -0.05 -8.56
C THR A 20 -6.67 -1.57 -8.68
N VAL A 21 -5.45 -2.11 -8.79
CA VAL A 21 -5.19 -3.56 -8.82
C VAL A 21 -5.77 -4.20 -7.56
N LEU A 22 -5.48 -3.66 -6.38
CA LEU A 22 -6.02 -4.15 -5.11
C LEU A 22 -7.56 -4.18 -5.10
N SER A 23 -8.18 -3.07 -5.51
CA SER A 23 -9.63 -2.94 -5.55
C SER A 23 -10.28 -3.93 -6.53
N LEU A 24 -9.66 -4.12 -7.70
CA LEU A 24 -10.13 -5.07 -8.71
C LEU A 24 -10.00 -6.52 -8.24
N ILE A 25 -8.91 -6.85 -7.54
CA ILE A 25 -8.71 -8.18 -6.94
C ILE A 25 -9.80 -8.45 -5.90
N ASP A 26 -10.08 -7.50 -5.00
CA ASP A 26 -11.14 -7.68 -3.99
C ASP A 26 -12.51 -7.94 -4.63
N ILE A 27 -12.89 -7.13 -5.62
CA ILE A 27 -14.16 -7.30 -6.34
C ILE A 27 -14.18 -8.65 -7.06
N PHE A 28 -13.10 -8.99 -7.77
CA PHE A 28 -13.00 -10.24 -8.53
C PHE A 28 -13.08 -11.46 -7.61
N CYS A 29 -12.31 -11.48 -6.52
CA CYS A 29 -12.29 -12.56 -5.54
C CYS A 29 -13.67 -12.78 -4.92
N TYR A 30 -14.41 -11.71 -4.59
CA TYR A 30 -15.77 -11.82 -4.09
C TYR A 30 -16.70 -12.57 -5.07
N PHE A 31 -16.74 -12.13 -6.34
CA PHE A 31 -17.59 -12.77 -7.35
C PHE A 31 -17.12 -14.19 -7.70
N TYR A 32 -15.81 -14.40 -7.77
CA TYR A 32 -15.21 -15.71 -8.04
C TYR A 32 -15.57 -16.72 -6.94
N PHE A 33 -15.42 -16.33 -5.67
CA PHE A 33 -15.78 -17.18 -4.53
C PHE A 33 -17.28 -17.45 -4.53
N SER A 34 -18.11 -16.43 -4.71
CA SER A 34 -19.57 -16.58 -4.76
C SER A 34 -20.04 -17.52 -5.88
N SER A 35 -19.31 -17.59 -7.00
CA SER A 35 -19.68 -18.42 -8.15
C SER A 35 -19.11 -19.83 -8.07
N THR A 36 -17.87 -19.98 -7.58
CA THR A 36 -17.12 -21.25 -7.68
C THR A 36 -16.92 -21.97 -6.34
N HIS A 37 -17.09 -21.27 -5.21
CA HIS A 37 -16.78 -21.76 -3.85
C HIS A 37 -15.35 -22.27 -3.69
N ARG A 38 -14.42 -21.85 -4.57
CA ARG A 38 -12.99 -22.20 -4.52
C ARG A 38 -12.20 -21.13 -3.78
N SER A 39 -11.03 -21.51 -3.26
CA SER A 39 -10.12 -20.57 -2.62
C SER A 39 -9.68 -19.46 -3.58
N THR A 40 -9.54 -18.26 -3.03
CA THR A 40 -9.11 -17.05 -3.74
C THR A 40 -7.67 -16.66 -3.41
N ASP A 41 -6.98 -17.47 -2.60
CA ASP A 41 -5.68 -17.15 -2.02
C ASP A 41 -4.63 -16.83 -3.08
N ILE A 42 -4.63 -17.56 -4.19
CA ILE A 42 -3.72 -17.32 -5.32
C ILE A 42 -3.80 -15.90 -5.88
N PHE A 43 -5.01 -15.33 -5.95
CA PHE A 43 -5.21 -13.98 -6.46
C PHE A 43 -4.72 -12.93 -5.45
N TYR A 44 -4.87 -13.19 -4.15
CA TYR A 44 -4.34 -12.33 -3.10
C TYR A 44 -2.81 -12.42 -2.99
N VAL A 45 -2.24 -13.61 -3.13
CA VAL A 45 -0.78 -13.79 -3.06
C VAL A 45 -0.11 -13.09 -4.24
N ILE A 46 -0.54 -13.37 -5.47
CA ILE A 46 0.06 -12.76 -6.66
C ILE A 46 -0.31 -11.28 -6.76
N GLY A 47 -1.59 -10.98 -6.66
CA GLY A 47 -2.09 -9.65 -6.95
C GLY A 47 -1.81 -8.63 -5.84
N PHE A 48 -1.99 -9.02 -4.58
CA PHE A 48 -1.76 -8.14 -3.44
C PHE A 48 -0.34 -8.23 -2.90
N LEU A 49 0.14 -9.42 -2.48
CA LEU A 49 1.47 -9.54 -1.86
C LEU A 49 2.61 -9.27 -2.84
N MET A 50 2.50 -9.72 -4.09
CA MET A 50 3.57 -9.51 -5.08
C MET A 50 3.38 -8.20 -5.86
N ILE A 51 2.27 -8.04 -6.59
CA ILE A 51 2.11 -6.93 -7.54
C ILE A 51 1.84 -5.60 -6.84
N ALA A 52 0.84 -5.52 -5.95
CA ALA A 52 0.46 -4.25 -5.33
C ALA A 52 1.58 -3.69 -4.43
N PHE A 53 2.21 -4.52 -3.58
CA PHE A 53 3.34 -4.08 -2.76
C PHE A 53 4.53 -3.62 -3.61
N PHE A 54 4.86 -4.33 -4.70
CA PHE A 54 5.91 -3.89 -5.61
C PHE A 54 5.62 -2.51 -6.21
N LEU A 55 4.38 -2.26 -6.63
CA LEU A 55 3.94 -0.96 -7.15
C LEU A 55 4.04 0.14 -6.08
N TYR A 56 3.72 -0.15 -4.82
CA TYR A 56 3.89 0.81 -3.73
C TYR A 56 5.38 1.12 -3.45
N LEU A 57 6.26 0.13 -3.50
CA LEU A 57 7.70 0.36 -3.36
C LEU A 57 8.27 1.17 -4.54
N LEU A 58 7.81 0.90 -5.77
CA LEU A 58 8.17 1.68 -6.96
C LEU A 58 7.65 3.12 -6.90
N TYR A 59 6.46 3.32 -6.34
CA TYR A 59 5.92 4.65 -6.10
C TYR A 59 6.86 5.48 -5.22
N TYR A 60 7.32 4.94 -4.09
CA TYR A 60 8.28 5.65 -3.23
C TYR A 60 9.66 5.85 -3.89
N TYR A 61 10.11 4.91 -4.73
CA TYR A 61 11.32 5.11 -5.53
C TYR A 61 11.25 6.31 -6.48
N GLN A 62 10.08 6.57 -7.08
CA GLN A 62 9.90 7.74 -7.95
C GLN A 62 9.88 9.06 -7.17
N LEU A 63 9.33 9.07 -5.95
CA LEU A 63 9.23 10.26 -5.10
C LEU A 63 10.58 10.71 -4.51
N LEU A 64 11.55 9.80 -4.41
CA LEU A 64 12.88 10.12 -3.91
C LEU A 64 13.73 10.83 -4.98
N HIS A 65 14.29 11.97 -4.59
CA HIS A 65 15.16 12.82 -5.41
C HIS A 65 16.61 12.79 -4.92
N TRP A 66 16.84 12.65 -3.61
CA TRP A 66 18.20 12.56 -3.07
C TRP A 66 18.85 11.24 -3.49
N PRO A 67 20.05 11.28 -4.10
CA PRO A 67 20.67 10.12 -4.71
C PRO A 67 20.99 9.02 -3.69
N VAL A 68 21.34 9.39 -2.46
CA VAL A 68 21.61 8.43 -1.37
C VAL A 68 20.33 7.68 -0.98
N LEU A 69 19.24 8.40 -0.70
CA LEU A 69 17.97 7.77 -0.33
C LEU A 69 17.42 6.91 -1.46
N LYS A 70 17.58 7.36 -2.71
CA LYS A 70 17.16 6.59 -3.89
C LYS A 70 17.93 5.29 -4.05
N LYS A 71 19.23 5.28 -3.74
CA LYS A 71 20.04 4.04 -3.69
C LYS A 71 19.55 3.10 -2.59
N ILE A 72 19.23 3.62 -1.40
CA ILE A 72 18.66 2.80 -0.31
C ILE A 72 17.32 2.20 -0.75
N GLN A 73 16.46 2.97 -1.41
CA GLN A 73 15.19 2.46 -1.94
C GLN A 73 15.38 1.41 -3.04
N SER A 74 16.39 1.56 -3.91
CA SER A 74 16.77 0.49 -4.84
C SER A 74 17.13 -0.81 -4.12
N VAL A 75 17.85 -0.74 -2.99
CA VAL A 75 18.16 -1.92 -2.17
C VAL A 75 16.87 -2.52 -1.60
N LEU A 76 15.93 -1.71 -1.11
CA LEU A 76 14.63 -2.22 -0.62
C LEU A 76 13.84 -2.96 -1.71
N LEU A 77 13.85 -2.47 -2.95
CA LEU A 77 13.23 -3.16 -4.10
C LEU A 77 13.90 -4.51 -4.40
N VAL A 78 15.24 -4.56 -4.35
CA VAL A 78 15.98 -5.82 -4.52
C VAL A 78 15.66 -6.80 -3.39
N LEU A 79 15.61 -6.32 -2.14
CA LEU A 79 15.24 -7.13 -0.98
C LEU A 79 13.82 -7.68 -1.09
N PHE A 80 12.87 -6.92 -1.63
CA PHE A 80 11.51 -7.38 -1.90
C PHE A 80 11.49 -8.55 -2.90
N VAL A 81 12.21 -8.44 -4.02
CA VAL A 81 12.31 -9.54 -5.01
C VAL A 81 12.99 -10.77 -4.41
N ILE A 82 14.05 -10.58 -3.62
CA ILE A 82 14.70 -11.67 -2.89
C ILE A 82 13.73 -12.31 -1.89
N ASN A 83 12.93 -11.51 -1.18
CA ASN A 83 11.94 -12.02 -0.23
C ASN A 83 10.93 -12.95 -0.92
N ILE A 84 10.40 -12.56 -2.08
CA ILE A 84 9.52 -13.42 -2.87
C ILE A 84 10.22 -14.77 -3.17
N GLY A 85 11.45 -14.74 -3.68
CA GLY A 85 12.20 -15.96 -3.99
C GLY A 85 12.47 -16.84 -2.77
N VAL A 86 12.80 -16.23 -1.62
CA VAL A 86 13.00 -16.93 -0.34
C VAL A 86 11.69 -17.55 0.16
N MET A 87 10.56 -16.85 0.06
CA MET A 87 9.25 -17.36 0.50
C MET A 87 8.80 -18.54 -0.36
N PHE A 88 9.05 -18.52 -1.67
CA PHE A 88 8.82 -19.69 -2.54
C PHE A 88 9.69 -20.91 -2.19
N TYR A 89 10.85 -20.70 -1.59
CA TYR A 89 11.73 -21.79 -1.16
C TYR A 89 11.36 -22.33 0.22
N ILE A 90 10.87 -21.49 1.13
CA ILE A 90 10.56 -21.86 2.51
C ILE A 90 9.13 -22.41 2.65
N GLU A 91 8.16 -21.87 1.92
CA GLU A 91 6.76 -22.29 2.02
C GLU A 91 6.38 -23.30 0.93
N ASP A 92 5.98 -24.50 1.33
CA ASP A 92 5.67 -25.63 0.44
C ASP A 92 4.52 -25.33 -0.54
N ASP A 93 3.62 -24.38 -0.23
CA ASP A 93 2.53 -23.97 -1.12
C ASP A 93 2.11 -22.49 -0.95
N LEU A 94 3.07 -21.58 -1.20
CA LEU A 94 2.86 -20.13 -1.07
C LEU A 94 1.66 -19.61 -1.89
N LEU A 95 1.36 -20.20 -3.04
CA LEU A 95 0.29 -19.72 -3.92
C LEU A 95 -1.11 -20.09 -3.43
N HIS A 96 -1.25 -21.15 -2.63
CA HIS A 96 -2.55 -21.58 -2.12
C HIS A 96 -2.74 -21.28 -0.63
N HIS A 97 -1.79 -20.59 0.00
CA HIS A 97 -1.90 -20.12 1.38
C HIS A 97 -1.41 -18.67 1.51
N PHE A 98 -2.23 -17.83 2.15
CA PHE A 98 -1.84 -16.45 2.44
C PHE A 98 -0.80 -16.40 3.57
N SER A 99 0.47 -16.16 3.20
CA SER A 99 1.58 -16.07 4.14
C SER A 99 1.57 -14.79 4.97
N PHE A 100 1.43 -14.93 6.29
CA PHE A 100 1.64 -13.82 7.22
C PHE A 100 3.09 -13.35 7.25
N ASN A 101 4.06 -14.26 7.10
CA ASN A 101 5.48 -13.92 7.15
C ASN A 101 5.88 -13.06 5.95
N MET A 102 5.40 -13.41 4.75
CA MET A 102 5.59 -12.61 3.55
C MET A 102 5.00 -11.21 3.73
N LEU A 103 3.72 -11.13 4.10
CA LEU A 103 3.05 -9.85 4.33
C LEU A 103 3.77 -9.00 5.38
N TYR A 104 4.23 -9.59 6.48
CA TYR A 104 4.92 -8.87 7.53
C TYR A 104 6.22 -8.23 7.02
N VAL A 105 7.02 -8.97 6.24
CA VAL A 105 8.25 -8.43 5.63
C VAL A 105 7.91 -7.33 4.63
N ASP A 106 6.88 -7.53 3.80
CA ASP A 106 6.43 -6.53 2.82
C ASP A 106 6.00 -5.22 3.49
N ILE A 107 5.25 -5.31 4.58
CA ILE A 107 4.86 -4.15 5.40
C ILE A 107 6.10 -3.45 5.97
N LEU A 108 7.09 -4.19 6.48
CA LEU A 108 8.32 -3.58 7.00
C LEU A 108 9.07 -2.81 5.89
N LEU A 109 9.25 -3.42 4.73
CA LEU A 109 9.92 -2.78 3.58
C LEU A 109 9.17 -1.51 3.13
N LEU A 110 7.84 -1.57 3.11
CA LEU A 110 7.00 -0.42 2.78
C LEU A 110 7.12 0.69 3.82
N ILE A 111 7.08 0.37 5.11
CA ILE A 111 7.25 1.35 6.20
C ILE A 111 8.62 2.03 6.10
N PHE A 112 9.70 1.27 5.85
CA PHE A 112 11.02 1.85 5.62
C PHE A 112 11.03 2.79 4.42
N SER A 113 10.37 2.41 3.32
CA SER A 113 10.23 3.27 2.13
C SER A 113 9.51 4.59 2.44
N ILE A 114 8.43 4.51 3.23
CA ILE A 114 7.69 5.68 3.70
C ILE A 114 8.57 6.57 4.57
N ILE A 115 9.34 6.00 5.51
CA ILE A 115 10.24 6.76 6.38
C ILE A 115 11.30 7.50 5.56
N LEU A 116 11.91 6.85 4.56
CA LEU A 116 12.88 7.51 3.66
C LEU A 116 12.25 8.71 2.94
N PHE A 117 11.03 8.53 2.44
CA PHE A 117 10.29 9.60 1.77
C PHE A 117 9.93 10.75 2.72
N LEU A 118 9.43 10.45 3.92
CA LEU A 118 9.10 11.45 4.93
C LEU A 118 10.35 12.20 5.38
N TYR A 119 11.47 11.50 5.60
CA TYR A 119 12.75 12.12 5.94
C TYR A 119 13.22 13.11 4.86
N GLN A 120 13.12 12.75 3.58
CA GLN A 120 13.43 13.69 2.50
C GLN A 120 12.47 14.89 2.49
N THR A 121 11.18 14.62 2.64
CA THR A 121 10.12 15.65 2.56
C THR A 121 10.28 16.64 3.70
N PHE A 122 10.50 16.17 4.93
CA PHE A 122 10.71 16.98 6.13
C PHE A 122 11.99 17.81 6.13
N ASN A 123 13.00 17.41 5.35
CA ASN A 123 14.25 18.16 5.20
C ASN A 123 14.31 18.99 3.90
N SER A 124 13.15 19.25 3.28
CA SER A 124 13.05 20.03 2.04
C SER A 124 12.07 21.18 2.18
N ASP A 125 12.11 22.14 1.26
CA ASP A 125 11.16 23.26 1.24
C ASP A 125 9.69 22.82 1.07
N LYS A 126 9.45 21.56 0.64
CA LYS A 126 8.12 20.95 0.53
C LYS A 126 7.39 20.79 1.87
N VAL A 127 8.06 20.95 3.01
CA VAL A 127 7.40 20.94 4.33
C VAL A 127 6.33 22.01 4.45
N LEU A 128 6.57 23.18 3.85
CA LEU A 128 5.69 24.34 3.97
C LEU A 128 4.34 24.12 3.29
N GLU A 129 4.26 23.20 2.33
CA GLU A 129 3.05 22.86 1.57
C GLU A 129 2.59 21.41 1.81
N ILE A 130 3.03 20.78 2.90
CA ILE A 130 2.81 19.34 3.11
C ILE A 130 1.33 18.96 3.17
N THR A 131 0.46 19.88 3.62
CA THR A 131 -1.00 19.71 3.65
C THR A 131 -1.61 19.64 2.25
N ASN A 132 -0.98 20.26 1.25
CA ASN A 132 -1.40 20.20 -0.15
C ASN A 132 -0.72 19.06 -0.93
N TYR A 133 0.25 18.37 -0.32
CA TYR A 133 1.05 17.35 -0.99
C TYR A 133 0.44 15.96 -0.87
N LEU A 134 -0.24 15.49 -1.93
CA LEU A 134 -0.93 14.19 -1.95
C LEU A 134 -0.05 12.98 -1.52
N PRO A 135 1.23 12.86 -1.92
CA PRO A 135 2.11 11.79 -1.45
C PRO A 135 2.26 11.68 0.07
N PHE A 136 2.14 12.80 0.80
CA PHE A 136 2.12 12.78 2.26
C PHE A 136 0.86 12.07 2.78
N TRP A 137 -0.32 12.44 2.28
CA TRP A 137 -1.58 11.82 2.66
C TRP A 137 -1.65 10.33 2.30
N ILE A 138 -1.11 9.95 1.14
CA ILE A 138 -0.95 8.54 0.75
C ILE A 138 -0.10 7.79 1.78
N SER A 139 1.02 8.39 2.19
CA SER A 139 1.90 7.78 3.19
C SER A 139 1.22 7.58 4.53
N VAL A 140 0.47 8.58 5.02
CA VAL A 140 -0.29 8.47 6.26
C VAL A 140 -1.37 7.38 6.16
N ALA A 141 -2.10 7.32 5.05
CA ALA A 141 -3.14 6.32 4.82
C ALA A 141 -2.58 4.89 4.79
N LEU A 142 -1.44 4.69 4.11
CA LEU A 142 -0.76 3.39 4.05
C LEU A 142 -0.18 2.99 5.40
N LEU A 143 0.42 3.92 6.15
CA LEU A 143 0.92 3.63 7.51
C LEU A 143 -0.22 3.15 8.43
N ILE A 144 -1.36 3.86 8.45
CA ILE A 144 -2.50 3.48 9.29
C ILE A 144 -3.06 2.11 8.88
N LEU A 145 -3.23 1.89 7.58
CA LEU A 145 -3.76 0.62 7.08
C LEU A 145 -2.85 -0.56 7.43
N PHE A 146 -1.57 -0.46 7.07
CA PHE A 146 -0.65 -1.59 7.17
C PHE A 146 -0.15 -1.80 8.60
N ILE A 147 0.23 -0.76 9.34
CA ILE A 147 0.62 -0.91 10.75
C ILE A 147 -0.58 -1.38 11.57
N GLY A 148 -1.76 -0.82 11.33
CA GLY A 148 -2.99 -1.26 12.00
C GLY A 148 -3.33 -2.72 11.71
N SER A 149 -3.01 -3.22 10.50
CA SER A 149 -3.28 -4.61 10.12
C SER A 149 -2.39 -5.64 10.82
N ILE A 150 -1.14 -5.31 11.18
CA ILE A 150 -0.18 -6.26 11.80
C ILE A 150 -0.77 -6.96 13.05
N PRO A 151 -1.21 -6.23 14.10
CA PRO A 151 -1.71 -6.90 15.31
C PRO A 151 -2.99 -7.71 15.04
N ILE A 152 -3.84 -7.25 14.12
CA ILE A 152 -5.09 -7.94 13.78
C ILE A 152 -4.80 -9.28 13.10
N LEU A 153 -3.83 -9.28 12.18
CA LEU A 153 -3.38 -10.48 11.49
C LEU A 153 -2.68 -11.45 12.43
N TYR A 154 -1.86 -10.94 13.35
CA TYR A 154 -1.22 -11.76 14.38
C TYR A 154 -2.23 -12.42 15.32
N PHE A 155 -3.30 -11.70 15.70
CA PHE A 155 -4.34 -12.21 16.59
C PHE A 155 -5.54 -12.86 15.86
N ARG A 156 -5.44 -13.14 14.55
CA ARG A 156 -6.57 -13.65 13.74
C ARG A 156 -7.25 -14.90 14.29
N THR A 157 -6.52 -15.76 14.99
CA THR A 157 -7.04 -17.00 15.59
C THR A 157 -7.58 -16.82 17.01
N LYS A 158 -7.32 -15.68 17.64
CA LYS A 158 -7.72 -15.38 19.03
C LYS A 158 -8.96 -14.48 19.11
N VAL A 159 -9.39 -13.92 17.99
CA VAL A 159 -10.51 -12.98 17.90
C VAL A 159 -11.61 -13.61 17.06
N SER A 160 -12.87 -13.37 17.42
CA SER A 160 -13.99 -13.88 16.62
C SER A 160 -13.95 -13.31 15.20
N GLN A 161 -14.35 -14.12 14.22
CA GLN A 161 -14.35 -13.76 12.80
C GLN A 161 -15.11 -12.44 12.50
N PRO A 162 -16.30 -12.16 13.09
CA PRO A 162 -16.98 -10.90 12.87
C PRO A 162 -16.19 -9.68 13.37
N ILE A 163 -15.55 -9.79 14.53
CA ILE A 163 -14.73 -8.71 15.10
C ILE A 163 -13.49 -8.49 14.23
N TYR A 164 -12.84 -9.58 13.78
CA TYR A 164 -11.70 -9.51 12.86
C TYR A 164 -12.03 -8.70 11.60
N PHE A 165 -13.14 -9.03 10.93
CA PHE A 165 -13.56 -8.30 9.72
C PHE A 165 -14.00 -6.87 10.01
N PHE A 166 -14.67 -6.63 11.15
CA PHE A 166 -15.08 -5.29 11.54
C PHE A 166 -13.88 -4.35 11.73
N ILE A 167 -12.81 -4.82 12.38
CA ILE A 167 -11.62 -4.00 12.59
C ILE A 167 -10.91 -3.73 11.24
N LEU A 168 -10.76 -4.75 10.39
CA LEU A 168 -10.20 -4.56 9.05
C LEU A 168 -11.01 -3.56 8.21
N PHE A 169 -12.34 -3.65 8.27
CA PHE A 169 -13.23 -2.69 7.63
C PHE A 169 -12.99 -1.27 8.16
N MET A 170 -12.90 -1.09 9.48
CA MET A 170 -12.65 0.23 10.09
C MET A 170 -11.30 0.81 9.68
N LEU A 171 -10.24 -0.01 9.64
CA LEU A 171 -8.93 0.43 9.15
C LEU A 171 -8.99 0.87 7.69
N ASN A 172 -9.65 0.09 6.85
CA ASN A 172 -9.80 0.41 5.43
C ASN A 172 -10.64 1.69 5.25
N LEU A 173 -11.73 1.86 6.00
CA LEU A 173 -12.56 3.05 6.00
C LEU A 173 -11.76 4.30 6.42
N ILE A 174 -10.99 4.22 7.51
CA ILE A 174 -10.14 5.31 7.98
C ILE A 174 -9.08 5.65 6.93
N SER A 175 -8.38 4.65 6.40
CA SER A 175 -7.35 4.84 5.36
C SER A 175 -7.91 5.53 4.11
N ASN A 176 -9.05 5.08 3.60
CA ASN A 176 -9.70 5.72 2.45
C ASN A 176 -10.19 7.14 2.76
N THR A 177 -10.67 7.39 3.98
CA THR A 177 -11.07 8.73 4.41
C THR A 177 -9.87 9.69 4.35
N ILE A 178 -8.70 9.24 4.82
CA ILE A 178 -7.46 10.02 4.76
C ILE A 178 -7.04 10.29 3.32
N LEU A 179 -7.14 9.29 2.43
CA LEU A 179 -6.89 9.48 1.00
C LEU A 179 -7.85 10.50 0.37
N MET A 180 -9.14 10.42 0.68
CA MET A 180 -10.13 11.39 0.20
C MET A 180 -9.84 12.80 0.71
N LEU A 181 -9.49 12.95 1.99
CA LEU A 181 -9.07 14.24 2.55
C LEU A 181 -7.84 14.79 1.82
N GLY A 182 -6.84 13.94 1.57
CA GLY A 182 -5.66 14.31 0.81
C GLY A 182 -5.96 14.77 -0.62
N LEU A 183 -6.92 14.14 -1.30
CA LEU A 183 -7.38 14.55 -2.63
C LEU A 183 -8.14 15.88 -2.62
N ILE A 184 -8.95 16.13 -1.58
CA ILE A 184 -9.71 17.39 -1.42
C ILE A 184 -8.75 18.55 -1.11
N TRP A 185 -7.81 18.33 -0.20
CA TRP A 185 -6.83 19.31 0.25
C TRP A 185 -5.69 19.55 -0.73
N ASN A 186 -5.39 18.62 -1.64
CA ASN A 186 -4.53 18.87 -2.77
C ASN A 186 -5.18 19.89 -3.73
N LYS A 187 -5.10 21.16 -3.34
CA LYS A 187 -5.27 22.31 -4.22
C LYS A 187 -3.93 22.47 -4.91
N GLN A 188 -3.86 22.05 -6.18
CA GLN A 188 -2.95 22.72 -7.08
C GLN A 188 -3.37 24.18 -7.07
N ASP A 189 -2.57 25.01 -6.40
CA ASP A 189 -2.60 26.43 -6.68
C ASP A 189 -2.32 26.56 -8.18
N ASN A 190 -3.39 26.89 -8.92
CA ASN A 190 -3.27 27.45 -10.25
C ASN A 190 -2.60 28.83 -10.08
N GLN A 191 -1.30 28.85 -9.85
CA GLN A 191 -0.49 30.04 -10.06
C GLN A 191 0.46 29.72 -11.21
N LYS A 192 -0.01 30.09 -12.40
CA LYS A 192 0.87 30.54 -13.47
C LYS A 192 1.68 31.73 -12.98
#